data_AF-A0A2X2Y0W7-F1
#
_entry.id   AF-A0A2X2Y0W7-F1
#
_cell.length_a   1.000
_cell.length_b   1.000
_cell.length_c   1.000
_cell.angle_alpha   90.00
_cell.angle_beta   90.00
_cell.angle_gamma   90.00
#
_symmetry.space_group_name_H-M   'P 1'
#
loop_
_entity.id
_entity.type
_entity.pdbx_description
1 polymer ?
#
loop_
_entity_poly.entity_id
_entity_poly.type
_entity_poly.pdbx_seq_one_letter_code
_entity_poly.pdbx_strand_id
1 'polypeptide(L)'
;MASIFKGVYKGVFYKMILPVYIVLALVYLWVFGLRIIPQIIAILFVIIILNLITVKLMDKHLPFSVSFKDGEKMDDLGITLFIFMLSAIFGVVHYIINRLNYGVYIFILIELILIGILWTIISKSKYHKIN
;
A
#
# COMPACT_ATOMS: atom_id res chain seq x y z
N MET A 1 -7.47 -15.91 2.71
CA MET A 1 -8.00 -14.69 3.36
C MET A 1 -9.50 -14.87 3.47
N ALA A 2 -10.06 -14.75 4.68
CA ALA A 2 -11.52 -14.79 4.81
C ALA A 2 -12.12 -13.66 3.95
N SER A 3 -13.24 -13.94 3.28
CA SER A 3 -13.86 -13.03 2.28
C SER A 3 -14.03 -11.60 2.82
N ILE A 4 -14.36 -11.49 4.10
CA ILE A 4 -14.57 -10.23 4.82
C ILE A 4 -13.31 -9.34 4.79
N PHE A 5 -12.13 -9.84 5.18
CA PHE A 5 -10.90 -9.03 5.20
C PHE A 5 -10.46 -8.59 3.79
N LYS A 6 -10.69 -9.43 2.78
CA LYS A 6 -10.45 -9.05 1.37
C LYS A 6 -11.42 -7.94 0.92
N GLY A 7 -12.67 -8.00 1.38
CA GLY A 7 -13.69 -6.98 1.15
C GLY A 7 -13.30 -5.64 1.79
N VAL A 8 -12.85 -5.65 3.05
CA VAL A 8 -12.40 -4.45 3.77
C VAL A 8 -11.21 -3.81 3.05
N TYR A 9 -10.17 -4.58 2.73
CA TYR A 9 -9.00 -4.06 2.00
C TYR A 9 -9.39 -3.38 0.70
N LYS A 10 -10.21 -4.06 -0.12
CA LYS A 10 -10.68 -3.50 -1.39
C LYS A 10 -11.53 -2.25 -1.16
N GLY A 11 -12.40 -2.26 -0.16
CA GLY A 11 -13.25 -1.12 0.19
C GLY A 11 -12.41 0.13 0.51
N VAL A 12 -11.43 0.00 1.42
CA VAL A 12 -10.52 1.10 1.77
C VAL A 12 -9.73 1.55 0.54
N PHE A 13 -9.16 0.62 -0.21
CA PHE A 13 -8.35 0.95 -1.39
C PHE A 13 -9.15 1.71 -2.45
N TYR A 14 -10.32 1.20 -2.86
CA TYR A 14 -11.11 1.80 -3.93
C TYR A 14 -11.88 3.06 -3.50
N LYS A 15 -12.30 3.16 -2.24
CA LYS A 15 -13.12 4.29 -1.78
C LYS A 15 -12.32 5.44 -1.16
N MET A 16 -11.15 5.17 -0.61
CA MET A 16 -10.36 6.20 0.10
C MET A 16 -9.05 6.50 -0.63
N ILE A 17 -8.27 5.47 -0.96
CA ILE A 17 -6.90 5.65 -1.45
C ILE A 17 -6.88 6.00 -2.94
N LEU A 18 -7.56 5.20 -3.75
CA LEU A 18 -7.55 5.34 -5.21
C LEU A 18 -8.10 6.70 -5.69
N PRO A 19 -9.20 7.25 -5.13
CA PRO A 19 -9.71 8.55 -5.55
C PRO A 19 -8.71 9.68 -5.29
N VAL A 20 -8.09 9.71 -4.11
CA VAL A 20 -7.07 10.71 -3.76
C VAL A 20 -5.85 10.58 -4.69
N TYR A 21 -5.40 9.35 -4.91
CA TYR A 21 -4.30 9.08 -5.83
C TYR A 21 -4.60 9.55 -7.26
N ILE A 22 -5.81 9.29 -7.79
CA ILE A 22 -6.19 9.71 -9.15
C ILE A 22 -6.14 11.23 -9.27
N VAL A 23 -6.68 11.96 -8.29
CA VAL A 23 -6.63 13.44 -8.31
C VAL A 23 -5.18 13.93 -8.35
N LEU A 24 -4.31 13.37 -7.50
CA LEU A 24 -2.89 13.73 -7.49
C LEU A 24 -2.20 13.37 -8.81
N ALA A 25 -2.46 12.18 -9.35
CA ALA A 25 -1.89 11.73 -10.62
C ALA A 25 -2.29 12.67 -11.78
N LEU A 26 -3.54 13.12 -11.83
CA LEU A 26 -4.00 14.09 -12.83
C LEU A 26 -3.30 15.45 -12.69
N VAL A 27 -3.12 15.94 -11.46
CA VAL A 27 -2.35 17.18 -11.21
C VAL A 27 -0.91 17.03 -11.69
N TYR A 28 -0.25 15.92 -11.38
CA TYR A 28 1.13 15.66 -11.83
C TYR A 28 1.22 15.55 -13.35
N LEU A 29 0.29 14.86 -14.01
CA LEU A 29 0.25 14.76 -15.48
C LEU A 29 0.03 16.13 -16.13
N TRP A 30 -0.78 16.99 -15.52
CA TRP A 30 -1.00 18.35 -16.00
C TRP A 30 0.27 19.23 -15.89
N VAL A 31 1.00 19.15 -14.77
CA VAL A 31 2.20 19.96 -14.54
C VAL A 31 3.43 19.44 -15.31
N PHE A 32 3.64 18.12 -15.35
CA PHE A 32 4.87 17.52 -15.87
C PHE A 32 4.70 16.82 -17.22
N GLY A 33 3.48 16.71 -17.73
CA GLY A 33 3.12 16.06 -18.99
C GLY A 33 3.04 14.53 -18.91
N LEU A 34 2.69 13.89 -20.04
CA LEU A 34 2.50 12.43 -20.11
C LEU A 34 3.79 11.62 -19.96
N ARG A 35 4.97 12.25 -20.05
CA ARG A 35 6.27 11.59 -19.87
C ARG A 35 6.46 10.96 -18.49
N ILE A 36 5.70 11.42 -17.48
CA ILE A 36 5.82 10.92 -16.10
C ILE A 36 4.86 9.77 -15.77
N ILE A 37 4.12 9.24 -16.76
CA ILE A 37 3.22 8.09 -16.57
C ILE A 37 3.93 6.90 -15.90
N PRO A 38 5.16 6.50 -16.30
CA PRO A 38 5.85 5.40 -15.63
C PRO A 38 6.07 5.65 -14.13
N GLN A 39 6.42 6.87 -13.74
CA GLN A 39 6.65 7.24 -12.34
C GLN A 39 5.34 7.21 -11.53
N ILE A 40 4.25 7.66 -12.13
CA ILE A 40 2.91 7.58 -11.54
C ILE A 40 2.53 6.12 -11.28
N ILE A 41 2.73 5.23 -12.25
CA ILE A 41 2.48 3.79 -12.09
C ILE A 41 3.35 3.18 -10.98
N ALA A 42 4.64 3.51 -10.93
CA ALA A 42 5.53 3.04 -9.85
C ALA A 42 5.01 3.48 -8.47
N ILE A 43 4.62 4.74 -8.31
CA ILE A 43 4.08 5.26 -7.04
C ILE A 43 2.78 4.53 -6.65
N LEU A 44 1.89 4.22 -7.61
CA LEU A 44 0.70 3.40 -7.31
C LEU A 44 1.07 2.03 -6.75
N PHE A 45 2.09 1.40 -7.31
CA PHE A 45 2.54 0.09 -6.86
C PHE A 45 3.17 0.15 -5.47
N VAL A 46 3.96 1.19 -5.16
CA VAL A 46 4.42 1.46 -3.79
C VAL A 46 3.24 1.59 -2.83
N ILE A 47 2.21 2.37 -3.18
CA ILE A 47 1.02 2.56 -2.33
C ILE A 47 0.33 1.22 -2.06
N ILE A 48 0.20 0.35 -3.07
CA ILE A 48 -0.36 -1.00 -2.92
C ILE A 48 0.52 -1.84 -1.98
N ILE A 49 1.84 -1.86 -2.18
CA ILE A 49 2.79 -2.60 -1.35
C ILE A 49 2.69 -2.17 0.11
N LEU A 50 2.75 -0.87 0.39
CA LEU A 50 2.65 -0.33 1.74
C LEU A 50 1.32 -0.73 2.39
N ASN A 51 0.20 -0.63 1.67
CA ASN A 51 -1.10 -1.07 2.17
C ASN A 51 -1.15 -2.57 2.50
N LEU A 52 -0.55 -3.42 1.65
CA LEU A 52 -0.47 -4.85 1.91
C LEU A 52 0.36 -5.16 3.16
N ILE A 53 1.47 -4.45 3.35
CA ILE A 53 2.31 -4.57 4.54
C ILE A 53 1.53 -4.10 5.78
N THR A 54 0.83 -2.96 5.72
CA THR A 54 -0.03 -2.49 6.81
C THR A 54 -1.06 -3.56 7.20
N VAL A 55 -1.81 -4.12 6.24
CA VAL A 55 -2.79 -5.18 6.52
C VAL A 55 -2.17 -6.47 7.07
N LYS A 56 -0.90 -6.73 6.76
CA LYS A 56 -0.17 -7.86 7.32
C LYS A 56 0.23 -7.63 8.78
N LEU A 57 0.59 -6.40 9.14
CA LEU A 57 1.06 -6.01 10.47
C LEU A 57 -0.07 -5.69 11.44
N MET A 58 -1.19 -5.14 10.96
CA MET A 58 -2.34 -4.84 11.80
C MET A 58 -2.93 -6.11 12.42
N ASP A 59 -3.36 -5.99 13.68
CA ASP A 59 -4.10 -7.04 14.35
C ASP A 59 -5.46 -7.26 13.69
N LYS A 60 -5.73 -8.54 13.40
CA LYS A 60 -6.86 -8.95 12.56
C LYS A 60 -8.09 -9.25 13.42
N HIS A 61 -8.72 -8.20 13.92
CA HIS A 61 -10.05 -8.29 14.49
C HIS A 61 -11.12 -8.26 13.40
N LEU A 62 -12.31 -8.79 13.68
CA LEU A 62 -13.43 -8.64 12.76
C LEU A 62 -13.79 -7.15 12.68
N PRO A 63 -14.07 -6.62 11.48
CA PRO A 63 -14.58 -5.26 11.37
C PRO A 63 -15.86 -5.17 12.20
N PHE A 64 -15.97 -4.13 13.03
CA PHE A 64 -17.10 -3.88 13.94
C PHE A 64 -17.23 -4.82 15.15
N SER A 65 -16.21 -5.65 15.46
CA SER A 65 -16.21 -6.48 16.68
C SER A 65 -15.54 -5.82 17.89
N VAL A 66 -14.90 -4.67 17.71
CA VAL A 66 -14.13 -3.97 18.74
C VAL A 66 -14.64 -2.53 18.84
N SER A 67 -14.72 -1.98 20.05
CA SER A 67 -15.16 -0.60 20.27
C SER A 67 -14.16 0.39 19.66
N PHE A 68 -14.63 1.56 19.20
CA PHE A 68 -13.74 2.59 18.64
C PHE A 68 -12.67 3.04 19.64
N LYS A 69 -12.98 3.11 20.94
CA LYS A 69 -12.02 3.44 22.01
C LYS A 69 -10.91 2.40 22.15
N ASP A 70 -11.20 1.13 21.90
CA ASP A 70 -10.19 0.06 21.95
C ASP A 70 -9.33 0.02 20.69
N GLY A 71 -9.81 0.56 19.57
CA GLY A 71 -9.08 0.68 18.31
C GLY A 71 -8.06 1.83 18.27
N GLU A 72 -8.18 2.84 19.15
CA GLU A 72 -7.26 3.98 19.27
C GLU A 72 -6.08 3.73 20.23
N LYS A 73 -5.72 2.48 20.49
CA LYS A 73 -4.57 2.17 21.37
C LYS A 73 -3.25 2.54 20.69
N MET A 74 -2.28 2.97 21.50
CA MET A 74 -0.89 3.32 21.13
C MET A 74 -0.15 2.26 20.28
N ASP A 75 -0.67 1.04 20.20
CA ASP A 75 -0.08 -0.08 19.45
C ASP A 75 0.05 0.22 17.95
N ASP A 76 -0.82 1.08 17.40
CA ASP A 76 -0.80 1.44 15.97
C ASP A 76 0.24 2.53 15.62
N LEU A 77 0.81 3.23 16.61
CA LEU A 77 1.82 4.27 16.38
C LEU A 77 3.13 3.67 15.89
N GLY A 78 3.52 2.48 16.40
CA GLY A 78 4.71 1.77 15.94
C GLY A 78 4.59 1.32 14.48
N ILE A 79 3.44 0.76 14.10
CA ILE A 79 3.14 0.38 12.71
C ILE A 79 3.14 1.62 11.81
N THR A 80 2.50 2.71 12.24
CA THR A 80 2.44 3.96 11.50
C THR A 80 3.84 4.53 11.23
N LEU A 81 4.70 4.61 12.26
CA LEU A 81 6.08 5.08 12.11
C LEU A 81 6.90 4.15 11.20
N PHE A 82 6.72 2.84 11.32
CA PHE A 82 7.38 1.87 10.46
C PHE A 82 6.99 2.05 8.98
N ILE A 83 5.70 2.20 8.70
CA ILE A 83 5.20 2.44 7.33
C ILE A 83 5.68 3.79 6.80
N PHE A 84 5.75 4.82 7.65
CA PHE A 84 6.31 6.13 7.28
C PHE A 84 7.80 6.04 6.94
N MET A 85 8.60 5.33 7.74
CA MET A 85 10.01 5.10 7.43
C MET A 85 10.18 4.29 6.14
N LEU A 86 9.35 3.27 5.94
CA LEU A 86 9.39 2.45 4.74
C LEU A 86 9.02 3.26 3.49
N SER A 87 8.04 4.16 3.58
CA SER A 87 7.68 5.06 2.46
C SER A 87 8.83 6.00 2.09
N ALA A 88 9.59 6.51 3.07
CA ALA A 88 10.79 7.30 2.83
C ALA A 88 11.87 6.48 2.09
N ILE A 89 12.08 5.21 2.47
CA ILE A 89 13.01 4.30 1.77
C ILE A 89 12.58 4.11 0.31
N PHE A 90 11.30 3.84 0.05
CA PHE A 90 10.79 3.74 -1.32
C PHE A 90 11.00 5.03 -2.11
N GLY A 91 10.84 6.21 -1.48
CA GLY A 91 11.12 7.50 -2.08
C GLY A 91 12.59 7.67 -2.49
N VAL A 92 13.53 7.28 -1.61
CA VAL A 92 14.97 7.31 -1.91
C VAL A 92 15.32 6.35 -3.05
N VAL A 93 14.78 5.13 -3.02
CA VAL A 93 15.00 4.12 -4.08
C VAL A 93 14.45 4.62 -5.41
N HIS A 94 13.23 5.15 -5.44
CA HIS A 94 12.63 5.74 -6.63
C HIS A 94 13.47 6.90 -7.18
N TYR A 95 14.00 7.76 -6.31
CA TYR A 95 14.88 8.86 -6.72
C TYR A 95 16.18 8.36 -7.37
N ILE A 96 16.84 7.36 -6.78
CA ILE A 96 18.08 6.77 -7.30
C ILE A 96 17.82 6.09 -8.65
N ILE A 97 16.77 5.28 -8.74
CA ILE A 97 16.46 4.49 -9.93
C ILE A 97 16.11 5.38 -11.13
N ASN A 98 15.43 6.51 -10.92
CA ASN A 98 15.11 7.44 -12.00
C ASN A 98 16.34 8.11 -12.64
N ARG A 99 17.54 7.97 -12.05
CA ARG A 99 18.81 8.41 -12.66
C ARG A 99 19.39 7.40 -13.63
N LEU A 100 18.88 6.16 -13.63
CA LEU A 100 19.31 5.10 -14.51
C LEU A 100 18.42 5.08 -15.77
N ASN A 101 19.03 4.88 -16.93
CA ASN A 101 18.28 4.62 -18.15
C ASN A 101 17.40 3.39 -17.96
N TYR A 102 16.11 3.51 -18.26
CA TYR A 102 15.09 2.48 -18.07
C TYR A 102 14.85 2.02 -16.61
N GLY A 103 15.46 2.66 -15.61
CA GLY A 103 15.39 2.22 -14.23
C GLY A 103 13.95 2.13 -13.71
N VAL A 104 13.11 3.10 -14.04
CA VAL A 104 11.69 3.12 -13.62
C VAL A 104 10.92 1.89 -14.09
N TYR A 105 11.20 1.37 -15.29
CA TYR A 105 10.51 0.19 -15.81
C TYR A 105 10.93 -1.09 -15.10
N ILE A 106 12.23 -1.21 -14.76
CA ILE A 106 12.74 -2.32 -13.96
C ILE A 106 12.10 -2.29 -12.56
N PHE A 107 11.95 -1.09 -11.99
CA PHE A 107 11.34 -0.91 -10.68
C PHE A 107 9.87 -1.33 -10.65
N ILE A 108 9.07 -0.89 -11.63
CA ILE A 108 7.67 -1.32 -11.80
C ILE A 108 7.57 -2.85 -11.87
N LEU A 109 8.48 -3.51 -12.60
CA LEU A 109 8.48 -4.97 -12.72
C LEU A 109 8.76 -5.65 -11.37
N ILE A 110 9.75 -5.16 -10.62
CA ILE A 110 10.10 -5.67 -9.30
C ILE A 110 8.92 -5.50 -8.34
N GLU A 111 8.30 -4.32 -8.33
CA GLU A 111 7.15 -4.01 -7.49
C GLU A 111 5.95 -4.89 -7.81
N LEU A 112 5.68 -5.14 -9.10
CA LEU A 112 4.60 -6.04 -9.53
C LEU A 112 4.79 -7.47 -8.99
N ILE A 113 6.01 -7.98 -9.06
CA ILE A 113 6.37 -9.30 -8.50
C ILE A 113 6.18 -9.28 -6.98
N LEU A 114 6.64 -8.23 -6.30
CA LEU A 114 6.51 -8.08 -4.85
C LEU A 114 5.05 -8.03 -4.40
N ILE A 115 4.17 -7.33 -5.14
CA ILE A 115 2.73 -7.32 -4.90
C ILE A 115 2.15 -8.74 -4.96
N GLY A 116 2.51 -9.53 -5.98
CA GLY A 116 2.08 -10.93 -6.11
C GLY A 116 2.52 -11.81 -4.94
N ILE A 117 3.77 -11.65 -4.49
CA ILE A 117 4.34 -12.36 -3.34
C ILE A 117 3.58 -11.98 -2.05
N LEU A 118 3.46 -10.67 -1.76
CA LEU A 118 2.77 -10.17 -0.57
C LEU A 118 1.32 -10.63 -0.51
N TRP A 119 0.62 -10.56 -1.64
CA TRP A 119 -0.76 -11.03 -1.74
C TRP A 119 -0.87 -12.52 -1.40
N THR A 120 0.07 -13.34 -1.89
CA THR A 120 0.14 -14.77 -1.60
C THR A 120 0.36 -15.02 -0.11
N ILE A 121 1.29 -14.29 0.52
CA ILE A 121 1.57 -14.39 1.97
C ILE A 121 0.33 -14.02 2.80
N ILE A 122 -0.34 -12.91 2.48
CA ILE A 122 -1.53 -12.43 3.21
C ILE A 122 -2.71 -13.39 3.04
N SER A 123 -2.85 -13.97 1.84
CA SER A 123 -3.91 -14.92 1.55
C SER A 123 -3.79 -16.22 2.36
N LYS A 124 -2.56 -16.67 2.64
CA LYS A 124 -2.26 -17.87 3.45
C LYS A 124 -2.30 -17.64 4.96
N SER A 125 -2.19 -16.38 5.41
CA SER A 125 -2.26 -16.04 6.84
C SER A 125 -3.56 -16.57 7.47
N LYS A 126 -3.46 -17.35 8.56
CA LYS A 126 -4.62 -17.75 9.38
C LYS A 126 -5.20 -16.49 10.03
N TYR A 127 -6.51 -16.32 9.95
CA TYR A 127 -7.24 -15.25 10.65
C TYR A 127 -7.73 -15.88 11.95
N HIS A 128 -7.45 -15.23 13.09
CA HIS A 128 -7.90 -15.75 14.38
C HIS A 128 -9.43 -15.68 14.42
N LYS A 129 -10.09 -16.82 14.51
CA LYS A 129 -11.51 -16.85 14.88
C LYS A 129 -11.56 -16.55 16.37
N ILE A 130 -12.20 -15.44 16.73
CA ILE A 130 -12.60 -15.23 18.12
C ILE A 130 -13.78 -16.18 18.33
N ASN A 131 -13.60 -17.17 19.21
CA ASN A 131 -14.69 -18.00 19.73
C ASN A 131 -15.56 -17.19 20.67
#